data_AF-A0A9E5SBN0-F1
#
_entry.id   AF-A0A9E5SBN0-F1
#
_cell.length_a   1.000
_cell.length_b   1.000
_cell.length_c   1.000
_cell.angle_alpha   90.00
_cell.angle_beta   90.00
_cell.angle_gamma   90.00
#
_symmetry.space_group_name_H-M   'P 1'
#
loop_
_entity.id
_entity.type
_entity.pdbx_description
1 polymer ?
#
loop_
_entity_poly.entity_id
_entity_poly.type
_entity_poly.pdbx_seq_one_letter_code
_entity_poly.pdbx_strand_id
1 'polypeptide(L)'
;MLRFLSRLRNLSFLLKEKNNDKNSNFKAQQLTADLNKNIKLFRQVLGDSSDVIIRQFKLARGGTSAALIFLDGLVDKKQINDHILRPLMVHSQTSFFGTLKKLKDSFIFIDDISELKDFGKIVSAVLEGKAVLLVDGSASALVIDVKGWEQRAIEEPDTEGGVRGPREGFTENIRTNIALLRRIIRDPALTFYHLRLGNKTKKDISIAYIKGVVRDSLIAEVKFRLNKIETDAVLESGYIEQLIDDNPFSPFPTIANSEKPDKVAAKLLEGRAAILVDGTPFVLTVPMLFIESFQHPEDYYVHPYFGTFMRWVRYISFALSILSPAYFVALSSFDHELIPTPLLISMAAAREGTPFPAVLEALLMIIVFEILREASIRMPRSFRAGGKYRRRPGDRTGGCICRSNRACYGDRYLPYCCRHFYCASSDRCRYNFALCSAFWSRSVRPVWCDHHTA
;
A
#
# COMPACT_ATOMS: atom_id res chain seq x y z
N MET A 1 -4.15 -20.24 -30.57
CA MET A 1 -4.11 -18.83 -30.12
C MET A 1 -5.34 -18.01 -30.55
N LEU A 2 -5.69 -17.93 -31.84
CA LEU A 2 -6.81 -17.07 -32.32
C LEU A 2 -8.22 -17.43 -31.82
N ARG A 3 -8.55 -18.73 -31.64
CA ARG A 3 -9.85 -19.17 -31.07
C ARG A 3 -9.99 -18.92 -29.56
N PHE A 4 -8.89 -18.74 -28.84
CA PHE A 4 -8.89 -18.44 -27.41
C PHE A 4 -9.08 -16.93 -27.17
N LEU A 5 -8.48 -16.10 -28.04
CA LEU A 5 -8.69 -14.65 -28.08
C LEU A 5 -10.12 -14.27 -28.47
N SER A 6 -10.77 -14.99 -29.39
CA SER A 6 -12.18 -14.73 -29.74
C SER A 6 -13.16 -15.09 -28.61
N ARG A 7 -12.89 -16.16 -27.86
CA ARG A 7 -13.66 -16.51 -26.65
C ARG A 7 -13.48 -15.50 -25.52
N LEU A 8 -12.26 -14.96 -25.32
CA LEU A 8 -12.02 -13.89 -24.36
C LEU A 8 -12.74 -12.59 -24.73
N ARG A 9 -12.85 -12.28 -26.03
CA ARG A 9 -13.62 -11.11 -26.52
C ARG A 9 -15.12 -11.23 -26.26
N ASN A 10 -15.69 -12.43 -26.43
CA ASN A 10 -17.10 -12.67 -26.11
C ASN A 10 -17.36 -12.76 -24.61
N LEU A 11 -16.41 -13.28 -23.81
CA LEU A 11 -16.54 -13.31 -22.35
C LEU A 11 -16.45 -11.92 -21.74
N SER A 12 -15.53 -11.08 -22.23
CA SER A 12 -15.43 -9.68 -21.79
C SER A 12 -16.65 -8.88 -22.23
N PHE A 13 -17.23 -9.17 -23.40
CA PHE A 13 -18.49 -8.59 -23.85
C PHE A 13 -19.67 -8.99 -22.94
N LEU A 14 -19.81 -10.28 -22.59
CA LEU A 14 -20.87 -10.76 -21.69
C LEU A 14 -20.71 -10.25 -20.24
N LEU A 15 -19.49 -10.13 -19.73
CA LEU A 15 -19.22 -9.51 -18.43
C LEU A 15 -19.49 -7.99 -18.47
N LYS A 16 -19.24 -7.34 -19.61
CA LYS A 16 -19.51 -5.92 -19.83
C LYS A 16 -21.01 -5.63 -19.92
N GLU A 17 -21.80 -6.48 -20.59
CA GLU A 17 -23.27 -6.37 -20.61
C GLU A 17 -23.87 -6.59 -19.21
N LYS A 18 -23.45 -7.66 -18.51
CA LYS A 18 -24.00 -7.98 -17.17
C LYS A 18 -23.68 -6.93 -16.10
N ASN A 19 -22.50 -6.29 -16.19
CA ASN A 19 -22.14 -5.16 -15.32
C ASN A 19 -22.82 -3.85 -15.73
N ASN A 20 -23.05 -3.61 -17.03
CA ASN A 20 -23.82 -2.46 -17.49
C ASN A 20 -25.28 -2.53 -17.06
N ASP A 21 -25.93 -3.69 -17.07
CA ASP A 21 -27.36 -3.81 -16.74
C ASP A 21 -27.67 -3.57 -15.25
N LYS A 22 -26.74 -3.89 -14.33
CA LYS A 22 -26.92 -3.59 -12.90
C LYS A 22 -26.50 -2.17 -12.52
N ASN A 23 -25.42 -1.64 -13.13
CA ASN A 23 -24.94 -0.29 -12.83
C ASN A 23 -25.69 0.84 -13.57
N SER A 24 -26.41 0.53 -14.65
CA SER A 24 -27.23 1.52 -15.38
C SER A 24 -28.58 1.78 -14.72
N ASN A 25 -29.19 0.77 -14.07
CA ASN A 25 -30.55 0.89 -13.55
C ASN A 25 -30.71 1.89 -12.39
N PHE A 26 -29.71 2.07 -11.52
CA PHE A 26 -29.79 3.07 -10.44
C PHE A 26 -29.38 4.49 -10.86
N LYS A 27 -28.67 4.65 -11.99
CA LYS A 27 -28.24 5.98 -12.48
C LYS A 27 -29.39 6.81 -13.06
N ALA A 28 -30.52 6.19 -13.39
CA ALA A 28 -31.70 6.87 -13.94
C ALA A 28 -32.79 7.13 -12.89
N GLN A 29 -32.61 6.68 -11.64
CA GLN A 29 -33.65 6.77 -10.62
C GLN A 29 -33.61 8.13 -9.92
N GLN A 30 -34.78 8.73 -9.72
CA GLN A 30 -34.94 9.97 -8.95
C GLN A 30 -35.28 9.68 -7.50
N LEU A 31 -34.88 10.57 -6.59
CA LEU A 31 -35.29 10.49 -5.19
C LEU A 31 -36.80 10.62 -5.03
N THR A 32 -37.34 9.87 -4.07
CA THR A 32 -38.75 9.98 -3.67
C THR A 32 -38.90 10.94 -2.49
N ALA A 33 -40.12 11.43 -2.22
CA ALA A 33 -40.37 12.30 -1.07
C ALA A 33 -40.34 11.57 0.29
N ASP A 34 -40.37 10.24 0.29
CA ASP A 34 -40.39 9.40 1.49
C ASP A 34 -38.96 9.03 1.92
N LEU A 35 -38.56 9.51 3.09
CA LEU A 35 -37.22 9.28 3.63
C LEU A 35 -36.90 7.78 3.79
N ASN A 36 -37.86 6.98 4.25
CA ASN A 36 -37.63 5.57 4.55
C ASN A 36 -37.38 4.75 3.28
N LYS A 37 -38.06 5.08 2.19
CA LYS A 37 -37.82 4.47 0.88
C LYS A 37 -36.42 4.82 0.38
N ASN A 38 -36.03 6.09 0.47
CA ASN A 38 -34.69 6.52 0.04
C ASN A 38 -33.58 5.82 0.85
N ILE A 39 -33.72 5.72 2.18
CA ILE A 39 -32.74 5.01 3.03
C ILE A 39 -32.63 3.53 2.63
N LYS A 40 -33.75 2.86 2.35
CA LYS A 40 -33.73 1.47 1.86
C LYS A 40 -32.99 1.36 0.52
N LEU A 41 -33.19 2.30 -0.41
CA LEU A 41 -32.45 2.35 -1.68
C LEU A 41 -30.95 2.51 -1.45
N PHE A 42 -30.53 3.41 -0.55
CA PHE A 42 -29.10 3.56 -0.21
C PHE A 42 -28.50 2.28 0.36
N ARG A 43 -29.21 1.59 1.26
CA ARG A 43 -28.74 0.29 1.81
C ARG A 43 -28.68 -0.80 0.75
N GLN A 44 -29.58 -0.80 -0.23
CA GLN A 44 -29.55 -1.76 -1.34
C GLN A 44 -28.34 -1.54 -2.26
N VAL A 45 -27.99 -0.29 -2.55
CA VAL A 45 -26.90 0.06 -3.48
C VAL A 45 -25.52 0.01 -2.83
N LEU A 46 -25.36 0.60 -1.64
CA LEU A 46 -24.07 0.63 -0.93
C LEU A 46 -23.81 -0.65 -0.11
N GLY A 47 -24.83 -1.53 -0.01
CA GLY A 47 -24.78 -2.75 0.77
C GLY A 47 -24.67 -2.50 2.27
N ASP A 48 -24.44 -3.58 3.02
CA ASP A 48 -24.18 -3.55 4.47
C ASP A 48 -22.69 -3.31 4.78
N SER A 49 -22.04 -2.45 3.99
CA SER A 49 -20.62 -2.13 4.15
C SER A 49 -20.41 -1.39 5.47
N SER A 50 -19.44 -1.82 6.28
CA SER A 50 -19.21 -1.26 7.62
C SER A 50 -18.76 0.20 7.66
N ASP A 51 -18.27 0.71 6.53
CA ASP A 51 -17.80 2.09 6.37
C ASP A 51 -18.92 3.09 6.04
N VAL A 52 -20.11 2.62 5.63
CA VAL A 52 -21.24 3.47 5.30
C VAL A 52 -22.01 3.82 6.57
N ILE A 53 -22.00 5.09 6.95
CA ILE A 53 -22.74 5.59 8.12
C ILE A 53 -24.02 6.27 7.64
N ILE A 54 -25.16 5.72 8.06
CA ILE A 54 -26.49 6.33 7.88
C ILE A 54 -27.02 6.74 9.25
N ARG A 55 -26.90 8.03 9.58
CA ARG A 55 -27.36 8.59 10.85
C ARG A 55 -28.73 9.25 10.66
N GLN A 56 -29.76 8.66 11.26
CA GLN A 56 -31.10 9.26 11.32
C GLN A 56 -31.22 10.18 12.53
N PHE A 57 -31.84 11.34 12.37
CA PHE A 57 -32.12 12.29 13.44
C PHE A 57 -33.39 13.08 13.13
N LYS A 58 -33.92 13.79 14.13
CA LYS A 58 -35.06 14.69 13.95
C LYS A 58 -34.58 16.13 13.91
N LEU A 59 -35.13 16.90 12.97
CA LEU A 59 -34.89 18.33 12.83
C LEU A 59 -35.75 19.07 13.86
N ALA A 60 -35.11 19.92 14.67
CA ALA A 60 -35.76 20.74 15.70
C ALA A 60 -36.63 19.95 16.70
N ARG A 61 -37.40 20.69 17.50
CA ARG A 61 -38.56 20.18 18.25
C ARG A 61 -39.77 19.82 17.35
N GLY A 62 -39.67 20.03 16.03
CA GLY A 62 -40.78 19.90 15.06
C GLY A 62 -40.98 18.49 14.50
N GLY A 63 -40.06 17.57 14.77
CA GLY A 63 -40.28 16.15 14.54
C GLY A 63 -40.06 15.65 13.10
N THR A 64 -39.74 16.53 12.14
CA THR A 64 -39.39 16.11 10.78
C THR A 64 -38.14 15.25 10.81
N SER A 65 -38.23 14.04 10.26
CA SER A 65 -37.10 13.11 10.20
C SER A 65 -36.11 13.53 9.10
N ALA A 66 -34.83 13.36 9.38
CA ALA A 66 -33.74 13.55 8.43
C ALA A 66 -32.72 12.43 8.58
N ALA A 67 -31.94 12.20 7.51
CA ALA A 67 -30.85 11.25 7.54
C ALA A 67 -29.60 11.85 6.90
N LEU A 68 -28.47 11.71 7.58
CA LEU A 68 -27.15 12.04 7.07
C LEU A 68 -26.44 10.76 6.64
N ILE A 69 -25.95 10.72 5.40
CA ILE A 69 -25.26 9.57 4.80
C ILE A 69 -23.87 10.02 4.41
N PHE A 70 -22.85 9.30 4.88
CA PHE A 70 -21.45 9.55 4.54
C PHE A 70 -20.59 8.30 4.73
N LEU A 71 -19.40 8.30 4.14
CA LEU A 71 -18.40 7.24 4.34
C LEU A 71 -17.45 7.61 5.48
N ASP A 72 -17.28 6.70 6.43
CA ASP A 72 -16.30 6.86 7.51
C ASP A 72 -14.88 6.88 6.94
N GLY A 73 -14.02 7.73 7.48
CA GLY A 73 -12.62 7.91 7.05
C GLY A 73 -12.41 8.80 5.82
N LEU A 74 -13.44 9.12 5.03
CA LEU A 74 -13.35 10.09 3.93
C LEU A 74 -13.78 11.51 4.32
N VAL A 75 -14.42 11.65 5.47
CA VAL A 75 -15.09 12.88 5.92
C VAL A 75 -14.55 13.33 7.27
N ASP A 76 -14.43 14.65 7.46
CA ASP A 76 -14.13 15.22 8.78
C ASP A 76 -15.36 15.15 9.71
N LYS A 77 -15.27 14.26 10.70
CA LYS A 77 -16.32 14.08 11.72
C LYS A 77 -16.58 15.36 12.52
N LYS A 78 -15.56 16.20 12.73
CA LYS A 78 -15.73 17.48 13.46
C LYS A 78 -16.61 18.42 12.64
N GLN A 79 -16.33 18.56 11.35
CA GLN A 79 -17.16 19.39 10.47
C GLN A 79 -18.61 18.89 10.40
N ILE A 80 -18.83 17.57 10.29
CA ILE A 80 -20.18 17.02 10.37
C ILE A 80 -20.87 17.39 11.69
N ASN A 81 -20.21 17.16 12.82
CA ASN A 81 -20.86 17.32 14.13
C ASN A 81 -21.14 18.80 14.42
N ASP A 82 -20.18 19.68 14.20
CA ASP A 82 -20.24 21.08 14.60
C ASP A 82 -20.99 21.96 13.59
N HIS A 83 -20.87 21.68 12.28
CA HIS A 83 -21.45 22.54 11.22
C HIS A 83 -22.70 21.96 10.56
N ILE A 84 -22.99 20.67 10.72
CA ILE A 84 -24.21 20.04 10.17
C ILE A 84 -25.15 19.62 11.30
N LEU A 85 -24.73 18.72 12.18
CA LEU A 85 -25.65 18.09 13.13
C LEU A 85 -26.07 19.02 14.26
N ARG A 86 -25.13 19.74 14.89
CA ARG A 86 -25.43 20.64 16.01
C ARG A 86 -26.38 21.79 15.63
N PRO A 87 -26.20 22.50 14.49
CA PRO A 87 -27.15 23.52 14.04
C PRO A 87 -28.53 22.93 13.75
N LEU A 88 -28.59 21.80 13.04
CA LEU A 88 -29.85 21.18 12.62
C LEU A 88 -30.65 20.57 13.79
N MET A 89 -29.99 20.12 14.86
CA MET A 89 -30.65 19.52 16.04
C MET A 89 -30.97 20.53 17.15
N VAL A 90 -30.11 21.54 17.38
CA VAL A 90 -30.22 22.43 18.55
C VAL A 90 -30.83 23.80 18.20
N HIS A 91 -30.45 24.38 17.07
CA HIS A 91 -30.73 25.79 16.76
C HIS A 91 -31.89 25.97 15.78
N SER A 92 -32.46 24.88 15.29
CA SER A 92 -33.56 24.96 14.34
C SER A 92 -34.89 25.24 15.05
N GLN A 93 -35.52 26.35 14.69
CA GLN A 93 -36.87 26.68 15.15
C GLN A 93 -37.92 25.97 14.27
N THR A 94 -38.99 25.53 14.92
CA THR A 94 -40.04 24.62 14.45
C THR A 94 -40.83 25.08 13.22
N SER A 95 -40.81 26.36 12.89
CA SER A 95 -41.72 26.98 11.92
C SER A 95 -41.16 27.17 10.51
N PHE A 96 -39.92 26.75 10.22
CA PHE A 96 -39.18 27.18 9.02
C PHE A 96 -38.86 26.09 7.96
N PHE A 97 -39.27 24.84 8.16
CA PHE A 97 -38.83 23.68 7.37
C PHE A 97 -39.57 23.41 6.05
N GLY A 98 -40.17 24.43 5.43
CA GLY A 98 -40.93 24.25 4.19
C GLY A 98 -40.08 24.07 2.92
N THR A 99 -38.75 24.31 2.96
CA THR A 99 -37.93 24.27 1.74
C THR A 99 -36.46 23.98 2.05
N LEU A 100 -35.87 22.96 1.41
CA LEU A 100 -34.45 22.61 1.50
C LEU A 100 -33.51 23.81 1.25
N LYS A 101 -33.93 24.76 0.42
CA LYS A 101 -33.20 26.01 0.15
C LYS A 101 -32.96 26.84 1.41
N LYS A 102 -33.96 26.94 2.31
CA LYS A 102 -33.80 27.66 3.57
C LYS A 102 -32.84 26.94 4.51
N LEU A 103 -32.80 25.61 4.48
CA LEU A 103 -31.82 24.85 5.27
C LEU A 103 -30.39 25.10 4.81
N LYS A 104 -30.18 25.14 3.49
CA LYS A 104 -28.90 25.50 2.89
C LYS A 104 -28.44 26.90 3.33
N ASP A 105 -29.31 27.90 3.21
CA ASP A 105 -28.90 29.31 3.35
C ASP A 105 -28.82 29.79 4.81
N SER A 106 -29.41 29.08 5.79
CA SER A 106 -29.53 29.58 7.17
C SER A 106 -28.97 28.70 8.28
N PHE A 107 -28.66 27.41 8.03
CA PHE A 107 -28.24 26.49 9.11
C PHE A 107 -26.91 25.77 8.87
N ILE A 108 -26.44 25.67 7.62
CA ILE A 108 -25.22 24.94 7.30
C ILE A 108 -24.10 25.95 7.06
N PHE A 109 -23.07 25.93 7.90
CA PHE A 109 -21.94 26.86 7.86
C PHE A 109 -20.81 26.39 6.92
N ILE A 110 -21.16 25.82 5.77
CA ILE A 110 -20.21 25.23 4.82
C ILE A 110 -20.46 25.83 3.43
N ASP A 111 -19.39 26.26 2.76
CA ASP A 111 -19.49 27.02 1.49
C ASP A 111 -20.00 26.18 0.31
N ASP A 112 -19.55 24.93 0.14
CA ASP A 112 -19.92 24.11 -1.02
C ASP A 112 -21.09 23.16 -0.71
N ILE A 113 -22.29 23.64 -1.01
CA ILE A 113 -23.55 22.89 -0.88
C ILE A 113 -24.27 22.85 -2.23
N SER A 114 -24.55 21.65 -2.72
CA SER A 114 -25.30 21.42 -3.96
C SER A 114 -26.60 20.66 -3.69
N GLU A 115 -27.66 21.01 -4.41
CA GLU A 115 -28.95 20.31 -4.36
C GLU A 115 -29.04 19.35 -5.55
N LEU A 116 -29.22 18.06 -5.28
CA LEU A 116 -29.31 17.02 -6.31
C LEU A 116 -30.60 16.21 -6.15
N LYS A 117 -31.21 15.82 -7.27
CA LYS A 117 -32.41 14.96 -7.33
C LYS A 117 -32.11 13.55 -7.87
N ASP A 118 -31.05 13.44 -8.65
CA ASP A 118 -30.62 12.23 -9.33
C ASP A 118 -29.87 11.32 -8.35
N PHE A 119 -30.41 10.13 -8.10
CA PHE A 119 -29.85 9.17 -7.16
C PHE A 119 -28.44 8.73 -7.56
N GLY A 120 -28.17 8.55 -8.85
CA GLY A 120 -26.85 8.14 -9.34
C GLY A 120 -25.77 9.16 -8.96
N LYS A 121 -26.03 10.46 -9.19
CA LYS A 121 -25.12 11.54 -8.83
C LYS A 121 -24.93 11.67 -7.33
N ILE A 122 -25.98 11.44 -6.55
CA ILE A 122 -25.90 11.50 -5.09
C ILE A 122 -25.03 10.36 -4.55
N VAL A 123 -25.20 9.13 -5.06
CA VAL A 123 -24.33 8.00 -4.69
C VAL A 123 -22.88 8.28 -5.07
N SER A 124 -22.61 8.81 -6.26
CA SER A 124 -21.27 9.23 -6.66
C SER A 124 -20.68 10.27 -5.71
N ALA A 125 -21.48 11.24 -5.25
CA ALA A 125 -21.02 12.23 -4.28
C ALA A 125 -20.65 11.62 -2.92
N VAL A 126 -21.40 10.62 -2.44
CA VAL A 126 -21.05 9.87 -1.22
C VAL A 126 -19.70 9.15 -1.41
N LEU A 127 -19.50 8.49 -2.55
CA LEU A 127 -18.25 7.79 -2.88
C LEU A 127 -17.05 8.73 -3.05
N GLU A 128 -17.28 9.99 -3.36
CA GLU A 128 -16.25 11.02 -3.41
C GLU A 128 -15.87 11.57 -2.02
N GLY A 129 -16.57 11.17 -0.95
CA GLY A 129 -16.34 11.67 0.40
C GLY A 129 -17.12 12.95 0.72
N LYS A 130 -18.24 13.21 0.05
CA LYS A 130 -19.19 14.25 0.47
C LYS A 130 -20.25 13.66 1.41
N ALA A 131 -20.82 14.48 2.28
CA ALA A 131 -21.96 14.08 3.10
C ALA A 131 -23.27 14.42 2.40
N VAL A 132 -24.25 13.53 2.51
CA VAL A 132 -25.57 13.69 1.88
C VAL A 132 -26.62 13.77 2.97
N LEU A 133 -27.35 14.88 3.00
CA LEU A 133 -28.47 15.11 3.89
C LEU A 133 -29.79 14.91 3.13
N LEU A 134 -30.60 13.99 3.64
CA LEU A 134 -31.97 13.73 3.21
C LEU A 134 -32.95 14.27 4.25
N VAL A 135 -34.01 14.92 3.81
CA VAL A 135 -35.08 15.44 4.67
C VAL A 135 -36.41 14.83 4.23
N ASP A 136 -37.20 14.39 5.20
CA ASP A 136 -38.52 13.81 4.94
C ASP A 136 -39.47 14.83 4.30
N GLY A 137 -40.23 14.40 3.28
CA GLY A 137 -41.10 15.26 2.49
C GLY A 137 -40.43 15.98 1.31
N SER A 138 -39.12 15.80 1.10
CA SER A 138 -38.38 16.41 -0.01
C SER A 138 -37.84 15.38 -1.01
N ALA A 139 -38.03 15.64 -2.31
CA ALA A 139 -37.53 14.81 -3.41
C ALA A 139 -36.13 15.23 -3.90
N SER A 140 -35.37 15.98 -3.10
CA SER A 140 -33.98 16.37 -3.35
C SER A 140 -33.12 16.10 -2.12
N ALA A 141 -31.83 15.90 -2.34
CA ALA A 141 -30.82 15.78 -1.31
C ALA A 141 -29.90 17.01 -1.32
N LEU A 142 -29.42 17.40 -0.13
CA LEU A 142 -28.34 18.36 0.01
C LEU A 142 -27.02 17.59 0.09
N VAL A 143 -26.12 17.86 -0.85
CA VAL A 143 -24.78 17.32 -0.88
C VAL A 143 -23.83 18.40 -0.37
N ILE A 144 -23.13 18.08 0.71
CA ILE A 144 -22.31 19.01 1.47
C ILE A 144 -20.86 18.53 1.36
N ASP A 145 -19.96 19.40 0.90
CA ASP A 145 -18.54 19.07 0.87
C ASP A 145 -17.93 19.19 2.27
N VAL A 146 -17.61 18.05 2.85
CA VAL A 146 -16.98 17.90 4.18
C VAL A 146 -15.72 17.03 4.07
N LYS A 147 -15.11 17.00 2.88
CA LYS A 147 -13.90 16.21 2.64
C LYS A 147 -12.82 16.64 3.62
N GLY A 148 -12.40 15.68 4.44
CA GLY A 148 -11.35 15.89 5.40
C GLY A 148 -10.81 14.53 5.79
N TRP A 149 -9.70 14.17 5.14
CA TRP A 149 -8.97 12.94 5.45
C TRP A 149 -8.06 13.22 6.63
N GLU A 150 -7.85 12.23 7.50
CA GLU A 150 -6.79 12.31 8.50
C GLU A 150 -5.43 12.40 7.78
N GLN A 151 -4.87 13.60 7.70
CA GLN A 151 -3.55 13.88 7.11
C GLN A 151 -2.39 13.48 8.03
N ARG A 152 -2.42 12.30 8.67
CA ARG A 152 -1.11 11.77 9.09
C ARG A 152 -0.30 11.60 7.80
N ALA A 153 0.96 12.02 7.83
CA ALA A 153 1.85 11.92 6.68
C ALA A 153 1.85 10.46 6.23
N ILE A 154 1.17 10.18 5.11
CA ILE A 154 1.22 8.85 4.51
C ILE A 154 2.67 8.66 4.10
N GLU A 155 3.37 7.77 4.79
CA GLU A 155 4.78 7.51 4.54
C GLU A 155 4.94 6.54 3.37
N GLU A 156 6.14 6.57 2.78
CA GLU A 156 6.50 5.65 1.72
C GLU A 156 6.64 4.23 2.31
N PRO A 157 6.04 3.19 1.69
CA PRO A 157 6.13 1.83 2.21
C PRO A 157 7.59 1.41 2.33
N ASP A 158 7.96 0.92 3.50
CA ASP A 158 9.33 0.56 3.80
C ASP A 158 9.73 -0.71 3.05
N THR A 159 8.86 -1.72 2.96
CA THR A 159 9.21 -2.99 2.32
C THR A 159 9.01 -2.96 0.81
N GLU A 160 8.05 -2.17 0.30
CA GLU A 160 7.69 -2.09 -1.13
C GLU A 160 8.02 -0.72 -1.77
N GLY A 161 9.19 -0.15 -1.48
CA GLY A 161 9.66 1.10 -2.09
C GLY A 161 9.74 1.02 -3.62
N GLY A 162 9.19 2.02 -4.32
CA GLY A 162 9.14 2.05 -5.78
C GLY A 162 9.79 3.30 -6.38
N VAL A 163 10.46 3.14 -7.53
CA VAL A 163 10.99 4.27 -8.31
C VAL A 163 9.85 5.01 -9.01
N ARG A 164 8.79 4.29 -9.41
CA ARG A 164 7.61 4.86 -10.09
C ARG A 164 6.29 4.32 -9.49
N GLY A 165 5.26 5.17 -9.54
CA GLY A 165 3.92 4.86 -9.04
C GLY A 165 3.58 5.61 -7.74
N PRO A 166 2.39 5.35 -7.18
CA PRO A 166 2.00 5.88 -5.88
C PRO A 166 2.99 5.47 -4.80
N ARG A 167 3.35 6.43 -3.94
CA ARG A 167 4.18 6.22 -2.75
C ARG A 167 3.36 6.09 -1.48
N GLU A 168 2.04 6.06 -1.59
CA GLU A 168 1.18 5.89 -0.44
C GLU A 168 1.28 4.43 0.05
N GLY A 169 1.67 4.23 1.31
CA GLY A 169 1.59 2.95 2.00
C GLY A 169 0.36 2.86 2.90
N PHE A 170 -0.06 1.64 3.21
CA PHE A 170 -0.99 1.39 4.31
C PHE A 170 -0.34 1.76 5.65
N THR A 171 -1.19 2.02 6.64
CA THR A 171 -0.81 2.40 8.01
C THR A 171 -1.32 1.36 8.99
N GLU A 172 -0.99 1.48 10.27
CA GLU A 172 -1.50 0.57 11.30
C GLU A 172 -2.99 0.77 11.60
N ASN A 173 -3.59 1.89 11.19
CA ASN A 173 -5.00 2.19 11.46
C ASN A 173 -5.91 1.62 10.35
N ILE A 174 -6.77 0.67 10.72
CA ILE A 174 -7.68 0.01 9.77
C ILE A 174 -8.64 0.98 9.08
N ARG A 175 -9.11 2.03 9.77
CA ARG A 175 -10.04 3.01 9.20
C ARG A 175 -9.38 3.82 8.10
N THR A 176 -8.13 4.24 8.32
CA THR A 176 -7.33 4.93 7.32
C THR A 176 -7.10 4.05 6.10
N ASN A 177 -6.82 2.75 6.30
CA ASN A 177 -6.60 1.81 5.21
C ASN A 177 -7.86 1.57 4.36
N ILE A 178 -9.04 1.49 4.99
CA ILE A 178 -10.33 1.42 4.29
C ILE A 178 -10.55 2.69 3.44
N ALA A 179 -10.25 3.86 4.00
CA ALA A 179 -10.35 5.13 3.28
C ALA A 179 -9.39 5.19 2.07
N LEU A 180 -8.16 4.68 2.20
CA LEU A 180 -7.20 4.57 1.08
C LEU A 180 -7.77 3.70 -0.05
N LEU A 181 -8.35 2.54 0.26
CA LEU A 181 -8.98 1.67 -0.74
C LEU A 181 -10.17 2.35 -1.42
N ARG A 182 -11.03 3.07 -0.67
CA ARG A 182 -12.15 3.84 -1.21
C ARG A 182 -11.73 5.01 -2.11
N ARG A 183 -10.57 5.64 -1.83
CA ARG A 183 -10.02 6.71 -2.69
C ARG A 183 -9.69 6.19 -4.09
N ILE A 184 -9.18 4.97 -4.17
CA ILE A 184 -8.78 4.32 -5.41
C ILE A 184 -9.99 3.70 -6.12
N ILE A 185 -10.82 2.94 -5.40
CA ILE A 185 -12.00 2.25 -5.94
C ILE A 185 -13.28 3.00 -5.52
N ARG A 186 -13.79 3.83 -6.42
CA ARG A 186 -15.05 4.58 -6.25
C ARG A 186 -16.25 3.82 -6.82
N ASP A 187 -16.40 2.57 -6.38
CA ASP A 187 -17.50 1.72 -6.82
C ASP A 187 -18.43 1.40 -5.62
N PRO A 188 -19.77 1.53 -5.76
CA PRO A 188 -20.70 1.21 -4.68
C PRO A 188 -20.71 -0.28 -4.30
N ALA A 189 -20.28 -1.17 -5.21
CA ALA A 189 -20.20 -2.60 -4.96
C ALA A 189 -18.99 -3.02 -4.11
N LEU A 190 -18.02 -2.11 -3.87
CA LEU A 190 -16.95 -2.36 -2.91
C LEU A 190 -17.54 -2.43 -1.50
N THR A 191 -17.44 -3.61 -0.90
CA THR A 191 -18.04 -3.94 0.40
C THR A 191 -16.95 -4.26 1.42
N PHE A 192 -17.13 -3.74 2.63
CA PHE A 192 -16.29 -4.05 3.78
C PHE A 192 -17.10 -4.79 4.83
N TYR A 193 -16.65 -5.98 5.21
CA TYR A 193 -17.26 -6.78 6.27
C TYR A 193 -16.36 -6.79 7.50
N HIS A 194 -16.85 -6.19 8.57
CA HIS A 194 -16.11 -6.07 9.83
C HIS A 194 -16.36 -7.27 10.74
N LEU A 195 -15.30 -7.79 11.35
CA LEU A 195 -15.34 -8.83 12.38
C LEU A 195 -14.30 -8.53 13.48
N ARG A 196 -14.40 -9.23 14.61
CA ARG A 196 -13.42 -9.14 15.71
C ARG A 196 -12.88 -10.53 16.02
N LEU A 197 -11.55 -10.66 16.09
CA LEU A 197 -10.87 -11.93 16.44
C LEU A 197 -9.94 -11.77 17.65
N GLY A 198 -9.68 -12.89 18.32
CA GLY A 198 -8.79 -12.98 19.48
C GLY A 198 -9.53 -12.90 20.81
N ASN A 199 -9.33 -13.89 21.68
CA ASN A 199 -10.01 -13.97 22.99
C ASN A 199 -9.60 -12.83 23.94
N LYS A 200 -8.30 -12.51 23.97
CA LYS A 200 -7.72 -11.48 24.86
C LYS A 200 -7.56 -10.15 24.15
N THR A 201 -7.02 -10.14 22.92
CA THR A 201 -6.71 -8.90 22.19
C THR A 201 -7.91 -8.26 21.50
N LYS A 202 -8.94 -9.06 21.12
CA LYS A 202 -10.16 -8.61 20.43
C LYS A 202 -9.90 -7.58 19.33
N LYS A 203 -9.05 -7.94 18.36
CA LYS A 203 -8.63 -7.08 17.26
C LYS A 203 -9.72 -6.94 16.21
N ASP A 204 -9.87 -5.73 15.70
CA ASP A 204 -10.77 -5.40 14.59
C ASP A 204 -10.14 -5.85 13.26
N ILE A 205 -10.92 -6.56 12.45
CA ILE A 205 -10.51 -7.09 11.13
C ILE A 205 -11.60 -6.76 10.13
N SER A 206 -11.21 -6.39 8.91
CA SER A 206 -12.14 -6.04 7.84
C SER A 206 -11.82 -6.82 6.57
N ILE A 207 -12.82 -7.49 6.02
CA ILE A 207 -12.74 -8.17 4.73
C ILE A 207 -13.26 -7.20 3.66
N ALA A 208 -12.39 -6.81 2.73
CA ALA A 208 -12.74 -5.99 1.58
C ALA A 208 -12.92 -6.86 0.32
N TYR A 209 -13.99 -6.63 -0.43
CA TYR A 209 -14.26 -7.32 -1.69
C TYR A 209 -15.22 -6.53 -2.58
N ILE A 210 -15.19 -6.76 -3.89
CA ILE A 210 -16.13 -6.14 -4.84
C ILE A 210 -17.23 -7.14 -5.20
N LYS A 211 -18.46 -6.81 -4.82
CA LYS A 211 -19.63 -7.65 -5.09
C LYS A 211 -19.89 -7.73 -6.60
N GLY A 212 -20.07 -8.94 -7.12
CA GLY A 212 -20.27 -9.19 -8.55
C GLY A 212 -18.99 -9.39 -9.36
N VAL A 213 -17.81 -9.04 -8.81
CA VAL A 213 -16.51 -9.38 -9.40
C VAL A 213 -15.94 -10.62 -8.72
N VAL A 214 -15.97 -10.65 -7.38
CA VAL A 214 -15.52 -11.82 -6.60
C VAL A 214 -16.57 -12.93 -6.66
N ARG A 215 -16.12 -14.18 -6.65
CA ARG A 215 -16.99 -15.35 -6.52
C ARG A 215 -17.54 -15.45 -5.10
N ASP A 216 -18.85 -15.53 -4.93
CA ASP A 216 -19.50 -15.55 -3.60
C ASP A 216 -19.02 -16.72 -2.71
N SER A 217 -18.71 -17.88 -3.31
CA SER A 217 -18.17 -19.03 -2.59
C SER A 217 -16.82 -18.74 -1.93
N LEU A 218 -16.00 -17.87 -2.52
CA LEU A 218 -14.71 -17.48 -1.96
C LEU A 218 -14.90 -16.64 -0.70
N ILE A 219 -15.81 -15.67 -0.75
CA ILE A 219 -16.12 -14.81 0.41
C ILE A 219 -16.73 -15.64 1.54
N ALA A 220 -17.59 -16.61 1.22
CA ALA A 220 -18.15 -17.53 2.21
C ALA A 220 -17.05 -18.34 2.90
N GLU A 221 -16.11 -18.89 2.13
CA GLU A 221 -14.98 -19.66 2.66
C GLU A 221 -14.06 -18.80 3.54
N VAL A 222 -13.69 -17.60 3.09
CA VAL A 222 -12.86 -16.66 3.87
C VAL A 222 -13.53 -16.31 5.20
N LYS A 223 -14.84 -16.00 5.19
CA LYS A 223 -15.61 -15.73 6.41
C LYS A 223 -15.68 -16.96 7.32
N PHE A 224 -15.90 -18.14 6.76
CA PHE A 224 -15.96 -19.40 7.50
C PHE A 224 -14.63 -19.68 8.22
N ARG A 225 -13.50 -19.57 7.50
CA ARG A 225 -12.17 -19.77 8.07
C ARG A 225 -11.84 -18.76 9.15
N LEU A 226 -12.07 -17.46 8.90
CA LEU A 226 -11.84 -16.40 9.89
C LEU A 226 -12.63 -16.64 11.18
N ASN A 227 -13.90 -17.04 11.07
CA ASN A 227 -14.75 -17.32 12.24
C ASN A 227 -14.34 -18.58 13.01
N LYS A 228 -13.63 -19.52 12.37
CA LYS A 228 -13.11 -20.75 13.00
C LYS A 228 -11.81 -20.50 13.78
N ILE A 229 -11.18 -19.34 13.62
CA ILE A 229 -9.93 -19.02 14.31
C ILE A 229 -10.18 -18.85 15.81
N GLU A 230 -9.68 -19.80 16.59
CA GLU A 230 -9.65 -19.74 18.05
C GLU A 230 -8.23 -19.44 18.52
N THR A 231 -7.92 -18.17 18.75
CA THR A 231 -6.61 -17.74 19.26
C THR A 231 -6.75 -16.72 20.39
N ASP A 232 -5.78 -16.69 21.28
CA ASP A 232 -5.76 -15.74 22.39
C ASP A 232 -5.44 -14.32 21.93
N ALA A 233 -4.49 -14.18 21.00
CA ALA A 233 -3.97 -12.91 20.54
C ALA A 233 -3.66 -12.93 19.05
N VAL A 234 -4.02 -11.84 18.37
CA VAL A 234 -3.58 -11.53 16.99
C VAL A 234 -2.73 -10.27 17.07
N LEU A 235 -1.41 -10.43 16.94
CA LEU A 235 -0.47 -9.30 17.01
C LEU A 235 -0.14 -8.74 15.63
N GLU A 236 -0.08 -9.62 14.63
CA GLU A 236 0.31 -9.28 13.27
C GLU A 236 -0.59 -10.00 12.24
N SER A 237 -0.70 -9.45 11.03
CA SER A 237 -1.45 -10.07 9.94
C SER A 237 -0.90 -11.45 9.54
N GLY A 238 0.40 -11.68 9.72
CA GLY A 238 1.03 -12.99 9.47
C GLY A 238 0.47 -14.14 10.33
N TYR A 239 -0.13 -13.85 11.48
CA TYR A 239 -0.77 -14.87 12.31
C TYR A 239 -2.03 -15.39 11.61
N ILE A 240 -2.81 -14.48 11.02
CA ILE A 240 -4.02 -14.82 10.26
C ILE A 240 -3.63 -15.53 8.97
N GLU A 241 -2.55 -15.10 8.33
CA GLU A 241 -2.00 -15.76 7.13
C GLU A 241 -1.77 -17.26 7.40
N GLN A 242 -1.05 -17.61 8.46
CA GLN A 242 -0.77 -19.01 8.80
C GLN A 242 -2.02 -19.83 9.19
N LEU A 243 -3.01 -19.20 9.80
CA LEU A 243 -4.22 -19.88 10.29
C LEU A 243 -5.27 -20.12 9.21
N ILE A 244 -5.20 -19.36 8.10
CA ILE A 244 -6.14 -19.46 6.97
C ILE A 244 -5.52 -20.20 5.78
N ASP A 245 -4.21 -20.41 5.78
CA ASP A 245 -3.48 -21.02 4.67
C ASP A 245 -4.10 -22.36 4.23
N ASP A 246 -4.25 -22.55 2.92
CA ASP A 246 -4.82 -23.75 2.32
C ASP A 246 -3.94 -24.97 2.54
N ASN A 247 -2.62 -24.78 2.47
CA ASN A 247 -1.66 -25.86 2.57
C ASN A 247 -0.42 -25.42 3.36
N PRO A 248 -0.41 -25.59 4.70
CA PRO A 248 0.67 -25.11 5.56
C PRO A 248 2.02 -25.78 5.32
N PHE A 249 2.05 -26.91 4.60
CA PHE A 249 3.30 -27.59 4.21
C PHE A 249 3.75 -27.25 2.79
N SER A 250 2.99 -26.44 2.06
CA SER A 250 3.39 -25.97 0.74
C SER A 250 4.52 -24.95 0.86
N PRO A 251 5.62 -25.07 0.09
CA PRO A 251 6.62 -24.02 0.01
C PRO A 251 6.10 -22.79 -0.77
N PHE A 252 4.96 -22.91 -1.45
CA PHE A 252 4.35 -21.82 -2.22
C PHE A 252 3.22 -21.18 -1.41
N PRO A 253 3.27 -19.85 -1.20
CA PRO A 253 2.24 -19.14 -0.46
C PRO A 253 0.93 -19.11 -1.25
N THR A 254 -0.19 -19.29 -0.54
CA THR A 254 -1.55 -19.17 -1.10
C THR A 254 -2.21 -17.83 -0.77
N ILE A 255 -1.55 -17.03 0.07
CA ILE A 255 -1.97 -15.70 0.53
C ILE A 255 -0.83 -14.73 0.23
N ALA A 256 -1.15 -13.57 -0.33
CA ALA A 256 -0.17 -12.51 -0.58
C ALA A 256 -0.34 -11.39 0.44
N ASN A 257 0.76 -10.84 0.94
CA ASN A 257 0.77 -9.63 1.75
C ASN A 257 1.24 -8.41 0.92
N SER A 258 0.74 -7.22 1.26
CA SER A 258 1.09 -5.99 0.57
C SER A 258 0.93 -4.78 1.48
N GLU A 259 1.92 -3.89 1.51
CA GLU A 259 1.83 -2.56 2.12
C GLU A 259 1.21 -1.53 1.17
N LYS A 260 1.07 -1.88 -0.11
CA LYS A 260 0.66 -0.97 -1.18
C LYS A 260 -0.86 -1.01 -1.45
N PRO A 261 -1.58 0.11 -1.31
CA PRO A 261 -3.03 0.17 -1.50
C PRO A 261 -3.44 0.07 -2.98
N ASP A 262 -2.63 0.58 -3.90
CA ASP A 262 -2.82 0.45 -5.35
C ASP A 262 -2.74 -1.01 -5.82
N LYS A 263 -1.77 -1.76 -5.30
CA LYS A 263 -1.62 -3.20 -5.56
C LYS A 263 -2.82 -3.98 -5.05
N VAL A 264 -3.27 -3.73 -3.82
CA VAL A 264 -4.47 -4.37 -3.26
C VAL A 264 -5.73 -4.00 -4.04
N ALA A 265 -5.89 -2.73 -4.42
CA ALA A 265 -7.02 -2.29 -5.23
C ALA A 265 -7.07 -3.01 -6.60
N ALA A 266 -5.93 -3.16 -7.27
CA ALA A 266 -5.84 -3.94 -8.51
C ALA A 266 -6.27 -5.40 -8.29
N LYS A 267 -5.84 -6.02 -7.19
CA LYS A 267 -6.26 -7.38 -6.82
C LYS A 267 -7.75 -7.51 -6.54
N LEU A 268 -8.37 -6.53 -5.87
CA LEU A 268 -9.82 -6.49 -5.67
C LEU A 268 -10.57 -6.40 -7.00
N LEU A 269 -10.07 -5.60 -7.95
CA LEU A 269 -10.63 -5.46 -9.31
C LEU A 269 -10.46 -6.73 -10.15
N GLU A 270 -9.43 -7.54 -9.88
CA GLU A 270 -9.25 -8.88 -10.47
C GLU A 270 -10.20 -9.94 -9.89
N GLY A 271 -11.02 -9.62 -8.89
CA GLY A 271 -11.97 -10.55 -8.28
C GLY A 271 -11.42 -11.32 -7.09
N ARG A 272 -10.50 -10.71 -6.34
CA ARG A 272 -9.96 -11.24 -5.08
C ARG A 272 -10.55 -10.57 -3.87
N ALA A 273 -10.35 -11.17 -2.70
CA ALA A 273 -10.67 -10.56 -1.42
C ALA A 273 -9.40 -10.03 -0.75
N ALA A 274 -9.54 -8.98 0.05
CA ALA A 274 -8.47 -8.46 0.89
C ALA A 274 -8.90 -8.51 2.37
N ILE A 275 -7.95 -8.78 3.26
CA ILE A 275 -8.16 -8.86 4.71
C ILE A 275 -7.25 -7.82 5.36
N LEU A 276 -7.88 -6.84 6.00
CA LEU A 276 -7.22 -5.77 6.74
C LEU A 276 -7.27 -6.07 8.23
N VAL A 277 -6.14 -5.91 8.91
CA VAL A 277 -5.99 -6.19 10.34
C VAL A 277 -5.57 -4.90 11.05
N ASP A 278 -6.24 -4.56 12.14
CA ASP A 278 -5.92 -3.35 12.90
C ASP A 278 -4.62 -3.50 13.70
N GLY A 279 -3.72 -2.52 13.56
CA GLY A 279 -2.40 -2.50 14.17
C GLY A 279 -1.25 -2.91 13.25
N THR A 280 -1.51 -3.18 11.96
CA THR A 280 -0.45 -3.56 10.99
C THR A 280 -0.58 -2.82 9.66
N PRO A 281 0.54 -2.41 9.03
CA PRO A 281 0.54 -1.79 7.71
C PRO A 281 0.42 -2.79 6.56
N PHE A 282 0.27 -4.09 6.84
CA PHE A 282 0.15 -5.12 5.80
C PHE A 282 -1.30 -5.57 5.62
N VAL A 283 -1.74 -5.60 4.36
CA VAL A 283 -3.03 -6.16 3.97
C VAL A 283 -2.82 -7.47 3.25
N LEU A 284 -3.58 -8.50 3.65
CA LEU A 284 -3.55 -9.82 3.02
C LEU A 284 -4.51 -9.85 1.82
N THR A 285 -4.15 -10.54 0.75
CA THR A 285 -4.99 -10.73 -0.45
C THR A 285 -5.11 -12.21 -0.77
N VAL A 286 -6.33 -12.66 -1.06
CA VAL A 286 -6.68 -14.06 -1.26
C VAL A 286 -7.61 -14.26 -2.47
N PRO A 287 -7.36 -15.26 -3.33
CA PRO A 287 -6.22 -16.18 -3.30
C PRO A 287 -5.00 -15.55 -4.00
N MET A 288 -3.79 -16.00 -3.65
CA MET A 288 -2.57 -15.71 -4.39
C MET A 288 -2.27 -16.84 -5.37
N LEU A 289 -1.91 -16.49 -6.61
CA LEU A 289 -1.35 -17.44 -7.58
C LEU A 289 0.17 -17.31 -7.60
N PHE A 290 0.87 -18.43 -7.74
CA PHE A 290 2.32 -18.46 -7.81
C PHE A 290 2.92 -17.57 -8.92
N ILE A 291 2.20 -17.43 -10.05
CA ILE A 291 2.66 -16.60 -11.17
C ILE A 291 2.77 -15.11 -10.81
N GLU A 292 2.13 -14.68 -9.73
CA GLU A 292 2.20 -13.30 -9.27
C GLU A 292 3.46 -12.96 -8.52
N SER A 293 4.15 -13.96 -7.97
CA SER A 293 5.48 -13.78 -7.38
C SER A 293 6.48 -13.24 -8.40
N PHE A 294 6.22 -13.42 -9.70
CA PHE A 294 7.02 -12.88 -10.80
C PHE A 294 6.51 -11.56 -11.34
N GLN A 295 5.48 -10.96 -10.75
CA GLN A 295 4.90 -9.69 -11.19
C GLN A 295 5.17 -8.60 -10.17
N HIS A 296 5.73 -7.48 -10.63
CA HIS A 296 5.90 -6.29 -9.81
C HIS A 296 4.84 -5.25 -10.21
N PRO A 297 4.23 -4.49 -9.27
CA PRO A 297 3.27 -3.45 -9.63
C PRO A 297 3.84 -2.41 -10.61
N GLU A 298 5.15 -2.12 -10.52
CA GLU A 298 5.83 -1.21 -11.45
C GLU A 298 5.84 -1.68 -12.91
N ASP A 299 5.70 -3.00 -13.17
CA ASP A 299 5.62 -3.52 -14.53
C ASP A 299 4.40 -2.99 -15.28
N TYR A 300 3.37 -2.59 -14.55
CA TYR A 300 2.14 -2.02 -15.10
C TYR A 300 2.25 -0.50 -15.30
N TYR A 301 3.29 0.15 -14.75
CA TYR A 301 3.55 1.59 -14.90
C TYR A 301 4.54 1.92 -16.02
N VAL A 302 5.18 0.91 -16.60
CA VAL A 302 6.13 1.04 -17.71
C VAL A 302 5.50 0.59 -19.02
N HIS A 303 6.18 0.88 -20.13
CA HIS A 303 5.72 0.46 -21.44
C HIS A 303 5.55 -1.07 -21.51
N PRO A 304 4.43 -1.60 -22.04
CA PRO A 304 4.12 -3.04 -22.01
C PRO A 304 5.25 -3.94 -22.52
N TYR A 305 5.92 -3.56 -23.62
CA TYR A 305 7.07 -4.33 -24.15
C TYR A 305 8.19 -4.50 -23.11
N PHE A 306 8.58 -3.42 -22.42
CA PHE A 306 9.62 -3.48 -21.41
C PHE A 306 9.16 -4.28 -20.17
N GLY A 307 7.92 -4.05 -19.72
CA GLY A 307 7.34 -4.83 -18.61
C GLY A 307 7.30 -6.33 -18.92
N THR A 308 6.89 -6.73 -20.13
CA THR A 308 6.88 -8.14 -20.53
C THR A 308 8.28 -8.73 -20.65
N PHE A 309 9.25 -7.96 -21.16
CA PHE A 309 10.64 -8.40 -21.22
C PHE A 309 11.19 -8.67 -19.81
N MET A 310 10.96 -7.76 -18.86
CA MET A 310 11.39 -7.95 -17.48
C MET A 310 10.73 -9.16 -16.82
N ARG A 311 9.46 -9.45 -17.13
CA ARG A 311 8.78 -10.68 -16.67
C ARG A 311 9.47 -11.93 -17.22
N TRP A 312 9.84 -11.96 -18.51
CA TRP A 312 10.59 -13.06 -19.10
C TRP A 312 11.96 -13.25 -18.46
N VAL A 313 12.69 -12.16 -18.19
CA VAL A 313 13.95 -12.21 -17.45
C VAL A 313 13.76 -12.88 -16.10
N ARG A 314 12.72 -12.51 -15.33
CA ARG A 314 12.44 -13.15 -14.02
C ARG A 314 12.11 -14.64 -14.15
N TYR A 315 11.33 -15.05 -15.15
CA TYR A 315 11.05 -16.47 -15.39
C TYR A 315 12.31 -17.26 -15.73
N ILE A 316 13.17 -16.73 -16.60
CA ILE A 316 14.43 -17.36 -16.97
C ILE A 316 15.39 -17.40 -15.77
N SER A 317 15.52 -16.30 -15.03
CA SER A 317 16.35 -16.23 -13.82
C SER A 317 15.89 -17.24 -12.76
N PHE A 318 14.58 -17.42 -12.58
CA PHE A 318 14.04 -18.44 -11.67
C PHE A 318 14.41 -19.85 -12.12
N ALA A 319 14.21 -20.16 -13.40
CA ALA A 319 14.59 -21.47 -13.96
C ALA A 319 16.09 -21.73 -13.81
N LEU A 320 16.94 -20.74 -14.13
CA LEU A 320 18.39 -20.84 -13.97
C LEU A 320 18.80 -20.99 -12.50
N SER A 321 18.16 -20.26 -11.58
CA SER A 321 18.52 -20.32 -10.15
C SER A 321 18.26 -21.71 -9.55
N ILE A 322 17.20 -22.40 -9.99
CA ILE A 322 16.87 -23.75 -9.49
C ILE A 322 17.65 -24.82 -10.24
N LEU A 323 17.78 -24.69 -11.57
CA LEU A 323 18.41 -25.72 -12.40
C LEU A 323 19.93 -25.67 -12.38
N SER A 324 20.55 -24.49 -12.18
CA SER A 324 22.01 -24.33 -12.27
C SER A 324 22.78 -25.17 -11.25
N PRO A 325 22.44 -25.21 -9.94
CA PRO A 325 23.13 -26.07 -8.99
C PRO A 325 22.97 -27.56 -9.32
N ALA A 326 21.76 -27.98 -9.70
CA ALA A 326 21.48 -29.36 -10.08
C ALA A 326 22.26 -29.78 -11.34
N TYR A 327 22.31 -28.90 -12.34
CA TYR A 327 23.04 -29.13 -13.59
C TYR A 327 24.55 -29.20 -13.37
N PHE A 328 25.10 -28.33 -12.52
CA PHE A 328 26.52 -28.36 -12.14
C PHE A 328 26.91 -29.69 -11.48
N VAL A 329 26.09 -30.18 -10.55
CA VAL A 329 26.31 -31.46 -9.89
C VAL A 329 26.22 -32.63 -10.88
N ALA A 330 25.25 -32.60 -11.80
CA ALA A 330 25.08 -33.64 -12.81
C ALA A 330 26.29 -33.75 -13.76
N LEU A 331 26.71 -32.62 -14.35
CA LEU A 331 27.87 -32.59 -15.26
C LEU A 331 29.18 -32.97 -14.57
N SER A 332 29.37 -32.54 -13.32
CA SER A 332 30.61 -32.79 -12.58
C SER A 332 30.70 -34.17 -11.93
N SER A 333 29.62 -34.96 -11.94
CA SER A 333 29.60 -36.28 -11.30
C SER A 333 29.32 -37.42 -12.29
N PHE A 334 28.53 -37.18 -13.34
CA PHE A 334 28.08 -38.23 -14.26
C PHE A 334 28.60 -37.99 -15.69
N ASP A 335 28.32 -36.82 -16.27
CA ASP A 335 28.54 -36.57 -17.71
C ASP A 335 29.79 -35.73 -18.02
N HIS A 336 30.96 -36.26 -17.65
CA HIS A 336 32.25 -35.59 -17.85
C HIS A 336 32.62 -35.36 -19.32
N GLU A 337 32.10 -36.20 -20.23
CA GLU A 337 32.37 -36.15 -21.67
C GLU A 337 31.77 -34.90 -22.35
N LEU A 338 30.78 -34.27 -21.73
CA LEU A 338 30.16 -33.03 -22.24
C LEU A 338 31.04 -31.79 -21.98
N ILE A 339 32.05 -31.91 -21.12
CA ILE A 339 32.96 -30.82 -20.77
C ILE A 339 34.22 -30.92 -21.64
N PRO A 340 34.63 -29.83 -22.34
CA PRO A 340 35.89 -29.82 -23.06
C PRO A 340 37.06 -30.23 -22.16
N THR A 341 37.91 -31.13 -22.64
CA THR A 341 39.05 -31.67 -21.88
C THR A 341 39.95 -30.62 -21.21
N PRO A 342 40.28 -29.45 -21.79
CA PRO A 342 41.08 -28.44 -21.08
C PRO A 342 40.36 -27.83 -19.87
N LEU A 343 39.02 -27.71 -19.89
CA LEU A 343 38.24 -27.25 -18.75
C LEU A 343 38.13 -28.33 -17.66
N LEU A 344 38.02 -29.59 -18.06
CA LEU A 344 37.94 -30.69 -17.11
C LEU A 344 39.24 -30.81 -16.29
N ILE A 345 40.40 -30.70 -16.94
CA ILE A 345 41.71 -30.75 -16.26
C ILE A 345 41.85 -29.59 -15.26
N SER A 346 41.42 -28.37 -15.62
CA SER A 346 41.49 -27.23 -14.70
C SER A 346 40.52 -27.37 -13.52
N MET A 347 39.32 -27.93 -13.75
CA MET A 347 38.37 -28.24 -12.67
C MET A 347 38.88 -29.34 -11.74
N ALA A 348 39.51 -30.38 -12.28
CA ALA A 348 40.11 -31.46 -11.49
C ALA A 348 41.26 -30.94 -10.62
N ALA A 349 42.16 -30.12 -11.20
CA ALA A 349 43.26 -29.49 -10.46
C ALA A 349 42.75 -28.54 -9.35
N ALA A 350 41.67 -27.79 -9.60
CA ALA A 350 41.05 -26.94 -8.59
C ALA A 350 40.40 -27.74 -7.43
N ARG A 351 39.99 -28.98 -7.69
CA ARG A 351 39.36 -29.88 -6.71
C ARG A 351 40.33 -30.79 -5.96
N GLU A 352 41.59 -30.83 -6.37
CA GLU A 352 42.61 -31.71 -5.76
C GLU A 352 42.80 -31.42 -4.25
N GLY A 353 42.47 -30.21 -3.79
CA GLY A 353 42.51 -29.81 -2.37
C GLY A 353 41.18 -29.90 -1.61
N THR A 354 40.08 -30.33 -2.25
CA THR A 354 38.74 -30.34 -1.61
C THR A 354 38.32 -31.75 -1.21
N PRO A 355 38.07 -32.02 0.09
CA PRO A 355 37.75 -33.38 0.57
C PRO A 355 36.28 -33.78 0.38
N PHE A 356 35.42 -32.88 -0.12
CA PHE A 356 33.97 -33.10 -0.17
C PHE A 356 33.47 -33.44 -1.60
N PRO A 357 32.51 -34.35 -1.74
CA PRO A 357 31.84 -34.59 -3.02
C PRO A 357 31.10 -33.35 -3.53
N ALA A 358 30.97 -33.23 -4.86
CA ALA A 358 30.33 -32.09 -5.53
C ALA A 358 28.92 -31.77 -4.99
N VAL A 359 28.13 -32.80 -4.66
CA VAL A 359 26.79 -32.66 -4.08
C VAL A 359 26.85 -31.94 -2.73
N LEU A 360 27.76 -32.36 -1.85
CA LEU A 360 27.89 -31.81 -0.51
C LEU A 360 28.46 -30.39 -0.54
N GLU A 361 29.42 -30.13 -1.42
CA GLU A 361 29.95 -28.79 -1.70
C GLU A 361 28.82 -27.83 -2.13
N ALA A 362 28.00 -28.23 -3.10
CA ALA A 362 26.90 -27.41 -3.60
C ALA A 362 25.85 -27.13 -2.51
N LEU A 363 25.49 -28.13 -1.69
CA LEU A 363 24.56 -27.95 -0.58
C LEU A 363 25.11 -26.98 0.48
N LEU A 364 26.40 -27.11 0.84
CA LEU A 364 27.05 -26.18 1.77
C LEU A 364 27.08 -24.76 1.22
N MET A 365 27.34 -24.58 -0.08
CA MET A 365 27.32 -23.26 -0.71
C MET A 365 25.92 -22.63 -0.69
N ILE A 366 24.86 -23.42 -0.87
CA ILE A 366 23.47 -22.92 -0.75
C ILE A 366 23.20 -22.45 0.69
N ILE A 367 23.62 -23.22 1.71
CA ILE A 367 23.46 -22.84 3.12
C ILE A 367 24.23 -21.55 3.42
N VAL A 368 25.49 -21.44 2.99
CA VAL A 368 26.31 -20.24 3.18
C VAL A 368 25.65 -19.03 2.49
N PHE A 369 25.11 -19.21 1.29
CA PHE A 369 24.40 -18.14 0.59
C PHE A 369 23.15 -17.66 1.34
N GLU A 370 22.34 -18.56 1.89
CA GLU A 370 21.17 -18.18 2.69
C GLU A 370 21.58 -17.48 3.99
N ILE A 371 22.67 -17.90 4.65
CA ILE A 371 23.22 -17.20 5.82
C ILE A 371 23.64 -15.77 5.46
N LEU A 372 24.38 -15.60 4.36
CA LEU A 372 24.79 -14.28 3.88
C LEU A 372 23.59 -13.41 3.49
N ARG A 373 22.58 -14.02 2.89
CA ARG A 373 21.34 -13.34 2.49
C ARG A 373 20.55 -12.85 3.71
N GLU A 374 20.36 -13.70 4.71
CA GLU A 374 19.67 -13.34 5.97
C GLU A 374 20.40 -12.21 6.70
N ALA A 375 21.74 -12.28 6.73
CA ALA A 375 22.56 -11.20 7.27
C ALA A 375 22.38 -9.89 6.47
N SER A 376 22.32 -9.97 5.13
CA SER A 376 22.17 -8.80 4.26
C SER A 376 20.81 -8.09 4.39
N ILE A 377 19.73 -8.83 4.69
CA ILE A 377 18.38 -8.27 4.82
C ILE A 377 18.23 -7.46 6.12
N ARG A 378 18.92 -7.87 7.19
CA ARG A 378 18.89 -7.21 8.50
C ARG A 378 19.84 -6.02 8.64
N MET A 379 20.66 -5.75 7.62
CA MET A 379 21.55 -4.59 7.63
C MET A 379 20.76 -3.28 7.40
N PRO A 380 20.96 -2.23 8.21
CA PRO A 380 20.25 -0.97 8.08
C PRO A 380 20.55 -0.29 6.74
N ARG A 381 19.51 0.33 6.14
CA ARG A 381 19.57 0.93 4.79
C ARG A 381 20.65 1.99 4.58
N SER A 382 21.22 2.56 5.65
CA SER A 382 22.32 3.54 5.59
C SER A 382 23.58 3.01 4.92
N PHE A 383 23.81 1.69 4.91
CA PHE A 383 24.95 1.07 4.23
C PHE A 383 24.64 0.62 2.80
N ARG A 384 23.35 0.50 2.42
CA ARG A 384 22.92 -0.08 1.13
C ARG A 384 22.88 0.94 -0.02
N ALA A 385 22.81 2.23 0.30
CA ALA A 385 22.94 3.33 -0.64
C ALA A 385 23.98 4.31 -0.09
N GLY A 386 25.03 4.59 -0.87
CA GLY A 386 26.05 5.57 -0.50
C GLY A 386 25.43 6.81 0.14
N GLY A 387 25.83 7.07 1.38
CA GLY A 387 25.09 7.85 2.37
C GLY A 387 24.44 9.13 1.82
N LYS A 388 23.12 9.12 1.69
CA LYS A 388 22.34 10.36 1.75
C LYS A 388 22.18 10.74 3.22
N TYR A 389 23.06 11.61 3.70
CA TYR A 389 22.85 12.31 4.96
C TYR A 389 21.50 13.03 4.88
N ARG A 390 20.52 12.54 5.66
CA ARG A 390 19.21 13.16 5.85
C ARG A 390 19.46 14.50 6.54
N ARG A 391 19.31 15.63 5.83
CA ARG A 391 19.30 16.96 6.47
C ARG A 391 18.13 16.96 7.47
N ARG A 392 18.42 17.21 8.75
CA ARG A 392 17.39 17.44 9.76
C ARG A 392 16.58 18.69 9.36
N PRO A 393 15.25 18.69 9.51
CA PRO A 393 14.47 19.90 9.30
C PRO A 393 14.72 20.83 10.49
N GLY A 394 15.59 21.83 10.30
CA GLY A 394 15.94 22.80 11.34
C GLY A 394 17.17 23.67 11.04
N ASP A 395 18.12 23.19 10.25
CA ASP A 395 19.33 23.97 9.92
C ASP A 395 19.09 24.93 8.73
N ARG A 396 18.71 26.17 9.06
CA ARG A 396 18.85 27.33 8.16
C ARG A 396 20.17 28.06 8.41
N THR A 397 21.29 27.37 8.33
CA THR A 397 22.59 28.01 8.20
C THR A 397 23.26 27.48 6.93
N GLY A 398 23.40 28.38 5.95
CA GLY A 398 24.13 28.11 4.71
C GLY A 398 25.61 27.93 5.01
N GLY A 399 26.01 26.70 5.34
CA GLY A 399 27.40 26.31 5.42
C GLY A 399 27.93 25.99 4.01
N CYS A 400 28.73 26.89 3.44
CA CYS A 400 29.57 26.58 2.29
C CYS A 400 30.56 25.48 2.69
N ILE A 401 30.47 24.31 2.06
CA ILE A 401 31.45 23.23 2.22
C ILE A 401 32.66 23.60 1.36
N CYS A 402 33.69 24.19 1.98
CA CYS A 402 35.02 24.27 1.38
C CYS A 402 35.63 22.86 1.36
N ARG A 403 35.69 22.23 0.18
CA ARG A 403 36.57 21.07 -0.05
C ARG A 403 38.00 21.59 -0.13
N SER A 404 38.86 21.21 0.82
CA SER A 404 40.30 21.42 0.69
C SER A 404 40.84 20.60 -0.49
N ASN A 405 41.77 21.22 -1.21
CA ASN A 405 42.53 20.71 -2.36
C ASN A 405 41.76 20.49 -3.67
N ARG A 406 41.30 21.60 -4.27
CA ARG A 406 41.51 21.86 -5.71
C ARG A 406 41.38 23.34 -6.03
N ALA A 407 42.29 23.82 -6.87
CA ALA A 407 42.53 25.21 -7.22
C ALA A 407 41.28 26.00 -7.63
N CYS A 408 41.14 27.21 -7.11
CA CYS A 408 40.21 28.21 -7.62
C CYS A 408 40.79 28.81 -8.91
N TYR A 409 40.28 28.37 -10.06
CA TYR A 409 40.31 29.18 -11.28
C TYR A 409 39.05 30.04 -11.28
N GLY A 410 39.25 31.35 -11.37
CA GLY A 410 38.18 32.33 -11.29
C GLY A 410 37.26 32.28 -12.49
N ASP A 411 35.97 32.47 -12.22
CA ASP A 411 35.13 33.22 -13.12
C ASP A 411 34.24 34.17 -12.34
N ARG A 412 34.13 35.38 -12.88
CA ARG A 412 33.55 36.58 -12.27
C ARG A 412 32.07 36.34 -11.99
N TYR A 413 31.61 36.73 -10.81
CA TYR A 413 30.44 37.58 -10.53
C TYR A 413 30.00 37.37 -9.05
N LEU A 414 29.83 38.50 -8.36
CA LEU A 414 29.30 38.72 -6.99
C LEU A 414 30.33 38.79 -5.82
N PRO A 415 30.65 40.02 -5.34
CA PRO A 415 31.27 40.23 -4.04
C PRO A 415 30.19 40.23 -2.93
N TYR A 416 30.58 40.42 -1.66
CA TYR A 416 29.76 40.45 -0.44
C TYR A 416 29.63 39.13 0.31
N CYS A 417 30.72 38.65 0.91
CA CYS A 417 30.65 37.94 2.19
C CYS A 417 32.05 37.80 2.83
N CYS A 418 32.71 38.92 3.12
CA CYS A 418 33.88 38.93 4.00
C CYS A 418 33.91 40.25 4.77
N ARG A 419 33.21 40.30 5.91
CA ARG A 419 33.54 41.24 6.99
C ARG A 419 32.98 40.74 8.31
N HIS A 420 33.89 40.67 9.29
CA HIS A 420 33.69 40.57 10.73
C HIS A 420 33.17 39.25 11.28
N PHE A 421 34.07 38.44 11.85
CA PHE A 421 33.90 38.02 13.23
C PHE A 421 35.27 37.97 13.92
N TYR A 422 35.37 38.76 15.00
CA TYR A 422 36.51 38.95 15.87
C TYR A 422 36.80 37.67 16.66
N CYS A 423 38.09 37.38 16.84
CA CYS A 423 38.59 36.37 17.76
C CYS A 423 38.78 37.03 19.13
N ALA A 424 38.13 36.49 20.18
CA ALA A 424 38.38 36.89 21.57
C ALA A 424 38.37 35.65 22.47
N SER A 425 39.61 35.21 22.81
CA SER A 425 40.11 34.65 24.07
C SER A 425 39.26 33.71 24.96
N SER A 426 39.98 32.63 25.32
CA SER A 426 40.09 31.91 26.60
C SER A 426 39.20 30.69 26.95
N ASP A 427 39.92 29.57 27.07
CA ASP A 427 39.81 28.52 28.09
C ASP A 427 38.51 27.73 28.27
N ARG A 428 38.38 26.65 27.48
CA ARG A 428 38.21 25.26 27.99
C ARG A 428 38.03 24.27 26.83
N CYS A 429 39.08 23.50 26.52
CA CYS A 429 38.95 22.21 25.83
C CYS A 429 40.18 21.35 26.17
N ARG A 430 40.04 20.50 27.20
CA ARG A 430 40.85 19.29 27.39
C ARG A 430 39.90 18.14 27.70
N TYR A 431 40.34 16.94 27.29
CA TYR A 431 39.71 15.62 27.40
C TYR A 431 38.62 15.37 26.35
N ASN A 432 38.70 14.38 25.46
CA ASN A 432 39.46 13.11 25.46
C ASN A 432 39.60 12.58 24.02
N PHE A 433 40.83 12.33 23.57
CA PHE A 433 41.17 11.63 22.32
C PHE A 433 41.91 10.35 22.72
N ALA A 434 41.22 9.20 22.75
CA ALA A 434 41.83 7.88 22.83
C ALA A 434 40.79 6.82 22.48
N LEU A 435 41.24 5.75 21.80
CA LEU A 435 40.51 4.56 21.32
C LEU A 435 39.88 4.67 19.92
N CYS A 436 40.75 4.66 18.90
CA CYS A 436 40.46 3.96 17.66
C CYS A 436 41.76 3.61 16.93
N SER A 437 42.46 2.59 17.41
CA SER A 437 43.59 1.98 16.70
C SER A 437 43.79 0.53 17.15
N ALA A 438 43.12 -0.41 16.50
CA ALA A 438 43.61 -1.77 16.30
C ALA A 438 42.72 -2.47 15.26
N PHE A 439 43.34 -3.27 14.39
CA PHE A 439 42.72 -4.15 13.38
C PHE A 439 42.21 -3.49 12.09
N TRP A 440 43.14 -3.16 11.17
CA TRP A 440 43.06 -3.75 9.82
C TRP A 440 44.41 -3.76 9.08
N SER A 441 44.79 -4.99 8.70
CA SER A 441 45.66 -5.46 7.61
C SER A 441 46.90 -4.67 7.16
N ARG A 442 48.06 -5.25 7.52
CA ARG A 442 49.19 -5.47 6.60
C ARG A 442 48.70 -6.11 5.29
N SER A 443 48.97 -5.47 4.15
CA SER A 443 49.49 -6.11 2.91
C SER A 443 49.33 -5.18 1.69
N VAL A 444 50.21 -4.19 1.54
CA VAL A 444 50.57 -3.64 0.22
C VAL A 444 52.08 -3.39 0.23
N ARG A 445 52.79 -4.01 -0.71
CA ARG A 445 54.24 -3.91 -0.89
C ARG A 445 54.65 -2.50 -1.35
N PRO A 446 55.89 -2.06 -1.09
CA PRO A 446 56.36 -0.72 -1.38
C PRO A 446 56.76 -0.57 -2.86
N VAL A 447 56.39 0.55 -3.48
CA VAL A 447 57.01 1.05 -4.71
C VAL A 447 58.13 2.00 -4.29
N TRP A 448 59.34 1.68 -4.73
CA TRP A 448 60.54 2.47 -4.55
C TRP A 448 60.43 3.82 -5.27
N CYS A 449 60.68 4.91 -4.55
CA CYS A 449 61.08 6.19 -5.14
C CYS A 449 62.60 6.28 -4.98
N ASP A 450 63.33 6.03 -6.07
CA ASP A 450 64.74 6.38 -6.16
C ASP A 450 64.90 7.90 -6.36
N HIS A 451 65.95 8.39 -5.71
CA HIS A 451 66.49 9.73 -5.71
C HIS A 451 66.71 10.31 -7.12
N HIS A 452 66.46 11.61 -7.28
CA HIS A 452 67.53 12.53 -7.67
C HIS A 452 67.17 13.99 -7.32
N THR A 453 68.06 14.59 -6.54
CA THR A 453 68.20 16.01 -6.25
C THR A 453 68.65 16.79 -7.49
N ALA A 454 68.04 17.95 -7.74
CA ALA A 454 68.66 19.20 -8.16
C ALA A 454 67.71 20.35 -7.79
#